data_AF-A0A359AJW4-F1
#
_entry.id   AF-A0A359AJW4-F1
#
_cell.length_a   1.000
_cell.length_b   1.000
_cell.length_c   1.000
_cell.angle_alpha   90.00
_cell.angle_beta   90.00
_cell.angle_gamma   90.00
#
_symmetry.space_group_name_H-M   'P 1'
#
loop_
_entity.id
_entity.type
_entity.pdbx_description
1 polymer ?
#
loop_
_entity_poly.entity_id
_entity_poly.type
_entity_poly.pdbx_seq_one_letter_code
_entity_poly.pdbx_strand_id
1 'polypeptide(L)'
;MSFSPNTLEQKKLIRRGPTEAERLSSAKKKVAEETIVLEEERVYRAGTVSVRDIISPAAFKVDPSFVQIGSSFARTIFVVTYPRYISVGWSSPIINLNTAFDIGMFFYPVKSEIILKQLKKKVGVLEAQIMGDSEKGAPR
;
A
#
# COMPACT_ATOMS: atom_id res chain seq x y z
N MET A 1 33.03 50.18 -90.43
CA MET A 1 32.26 50.87 -89.36
C MET A 1 31.28 49.85 -88.79
N SER A 2 30.97 49.67 -87.51
CA SER A 2 31.52 49.99 -86.18
C SER A 2 30.49 49.43 -85.17
N PHE A 3 30.95 48.63 -84.21
CA PHE A 3 30.39 48.29 -82.88
C PHE A 3 28.89 48.55 -82.52
N SER A 4 28.19 47.43 -82.19
CA SER A 4 27.50 47.12 -80.89
C SER A 4 26.24 47.89 -80.43
N PRO A 5 25.46 47.41 -79.42
CA PRO A 5 25.08 46.02 -79.06
C PRO A 5 23.62 45.85 -78.52
N ASN A 6 23.10 44.61 -78.64
CA ASN A 6 22.37 43.82 -77.61
C ASN A 6 21.14 44.41 -76.86
N THR A 7 19.92 43.91 -77.13
CA THR A 7 18.88 43.62 -76.09
C THR A 7 17.74 42.77 -76.66
N LEU A 8 17.72 41.45 -76.46
CA LEU A 8 16.45 40.68 -76.51
C LEU A 8 16.53 39.47 -75.57
N GLU A 9 15.61 39.47 -74.62
CA GLU A 9 15.43 38.51 -73.53
C GLU A 9 15.27 37.07 -74.03
N GLN A 10 16.08 36.15 -73.49
CA GLN A 10 15.73 34.73 -73.46
C GLN A 10 15.61 34.26 -72.01
N LYS A 11 14.36 34.24 -71.57
CA LYS A 11 13.86 33.58 -70.36
C LYS A 11 13.90 32.06 -70.59
N LYS A 12 14.92 31.37 -70.11
CA LYS A 12 14.91 29.90 -69.97
C LYS A 12 14.99 29.51 -68.49
N LEU A 13 14.00 28.73 -68.10
CA LEU A 13 13.63 28.34 -66.74
C LEU A 13 14.81 27.85 -65.89
N ILE A 14 15.15 28.62 -64.85
CA ILE A 14 15.86 28.09 -63.69
C ILE A 14 14.78 27.49 -62.79
N ARG A 15 14.80 26.16 -62.61
CA ARG A 15 14.03 25.46 -61.58
C ARG A 15 14.42 26.07 -60.24
N ARG A 16 13.58 26.95 -59.67
CA ARG A 16 13.73 27.41 -58.29
C ARG A 16 13.57 26.17 -57.40
N GLY A 17 14.69 25.68 -56.87
CA GLY A 17 14.65 24.72 -55.77
C GLY A 17 13.87 25.33 -54.59
N PRO A 18 13.27 24.50 -53.72
CA PRO A 18 12.37 24.98 -52.68
C PRO A 18 13.10 25.98 -51.79
N THR A 19 12.45 27.12 -51.57
CA THR A 19 12.98 28.31 -50.92
C THR A 19 13.32 27.99 -49.46
N GLU A 20 14.38 28.56 -48.91
CA GLU A 20 14.87 28.30 -47.54
C GLU A 20 13.78 28.53 -46.46
N ALA A 21 12.85 29.45 -46.74
CA ALA A 21 11.64 29.69 -45.93
C ALA A 21 10.67 28.49 -45.89
N GLU A 22 10.52 27.73 -46.99
CA GLU A 22 9.67 26.52 -47.03
C GLU A 22 10.32 25.37 -46.26
N ARG A 23 11.65 25.26 -46.28
CA ARG A 23 12.43 24.28 -45.50
C ARG A 23 12.35 24.54 -43.99
N LEU A 24 12.43 25.81 -43.58
CA LEU A 24 12.23 26.22 -42.18
C LEU A 24 10.78 26.00 -41.71
N SER A 25 9.79 26.21 -42.58
CA SER A 25 8.37 25.98 -42.25
C SER A 25 8.02 24.49 -42.13
N SER A 26 8.61 23.64 -42.98
CA SER A 26 8.43 22.19 -42.96
C SER A 26 9.20 21.53 -41.82
N ALA A 27 10.40 22.04 -41.48
CA ALA A 27 11.13 21.62 -40.29
C ALA A 27 10.37 22.00 -38.99
N LYS A 28 9.83 23.22 -38.91
CA LYS A 28 8.99 23.63 -37.76
C LYS A 28 7.70 22.80 -37.63
N LYS A 29 7.07 22.43 -38.75
CA LYS A 29 5.89 21.54 -38.75
C LYS A 29 6.23 20.12 -38.30
N LYS A 30 7.34 19.55 -38.78
CA LYS A 30 7.82 18.22 -38.36
C LYS A 30 8.17 18.18 -36.88
N VAL A 31 8.87 19.20 -36.38
CA VAL A 31 9.18 19.32 -34.94
C VAL A 31 7.91 19.44 -34.13
N ALA A 32 6.92 20.23 -34.58
CA ALA A 32 5.63 20.34 -33.90
C ALA A 32 4.86 19.01 -33.86
N GLU A 33 4.80 18.26 -34.97
CA GLU A 33 4.22 16.91 -35.03
C GLU A 33 4.97 15.92 -34.12
N GLU A 34 6.29 15.91 -34.13
CA GLU A 34 7.11 15.08 -33.23
C GLU A 34 6.86 15.42 -31.75
N THR A 35 6.62 16.68 -31.43
CA THR A 35 6.31 17.11 -30.06
C THR A 35 4.93 16.60 -29.63
N ILE A 36 3.93 16.66 -30.51
CA ILE A 36 2.57 16.17 -30.25
C ILE A 36 2.56 14.65 -30.03
N VAL A 37 3.28 13.90 -30.88
CA VAL A 37 3.40 12.43 -30.74
C VAL A 37 4.12 12.04 -29.45
N LEU A 38 5.14 12.80 -29.04
CA LEU A 38 5.82 12.61 -27.74
C LEU A 38 4.90 12.89 -26.54
N GLU A 39 4.04 13.89 -26.64
CA GLU A 39 3.04 14.22 -25.62
C GLU A 39 2.01 13.09 -25.50
N GLU A 40 1.52 12.57 -26.63
CA GLU A 40 0.60 11.42 -26.68
C GLU A 40 1.22 10.14 -26.10
N GLU A 41 2.49 9.85 -26.41
CA GLU A 41 3.21 8.72 -25.84
C GLU A 41 3.37 8.84 -24.32
N ARG A 42 3.63 10.04 -23.80
CA ARG A 42 3.66 10.29 -22.34
C ARG A 42 2.31 10.07 -21.68
N VAL A 43 1.24 10.58 -22.28
CA VAL A 43 -0.13 10.40 -21.76
C VAL A 43 -0.51 8.91 -21.75
N TYR A 44 -0.14 8.17 -22.80
CA TYR A 44 -0.34 6.71 -22.85
C TYR A 44 0.43 5.97 -21.75
N ARG A 45 1.72 6.31 -21.56
CA ARG A 45 2.56 5.74 -20.49
C ARG A 45 2.06 6.09 -19.08
N ALA A 46 1.51 7.29 -18.89
CA ALA A 46 0.90 7.69 -17.63
C ALA A 46 -0.42 6.96 -17.35
N GLY A 47 -1.16 6.58 -18.39
CA GLY A 47 -2.40 5.79 -18.29
C GLY A 47 -2.17 4.29 -18.07
N THR A 48 -1.03 3.75 -18.51
CA THR A 48 -0.65 2.36 -18.21
C THR A 48 -0.13 2.25 -16.78
N VAL A 49 -1.00 1.85 -15.85
CA VAL A 49 -0.62 1.50 -14.48
C VAL A 49 0.47 0.42 -14.55
N SER A 50 1.67 0.77 -14.10
CA SER A 50 2.76 -0.18 -14.03
C SER A 50 2.52 -1.14 -12.86
N VAL A 51 2.91 -2.41 -12.98
CA VAL A 51 2.85 -3.37 -11.85
C VAL A 51 3.60 -2.83 -10.62
N ARG A 52 4.61 -1.99 -10.85
CA ARG A 52 5.40 -1.32 -9.82
C ARG A 52 4.58 -0.31 -9.01
N ASP A 53 3.64 0.42 -9.64
CA ASP A 53 2.75 1.35 -8.95
C ASP A 53 1.71 0.65 -8.06
N ILE A 54 1.35 -0.59 -8.40
CA ILE A 54 0.45 -1.40 -7.56
C ILE A 54 1.18 -1.88 -6.30
N ILE A 55 2.44 -2.30 -6.44
CA ILE A 55 3.22 -2.93 -5.36
C ILE A 55 3.89 -1.88 -4.46
N SER A 56 4.30 -0.74 -5.02
CA SER A 56 4.98 0.33 -4.29
C SER A 56 4.49 1.71 -4.72
N PRO A 57 3.28 2.11 -4.32
CA PRO A 57 2.81 3.48 -4.50
C PRO A 57 3.77 4.49 -3.88
N ALA A 58 3.72 5.74 -4.34
CA ALA A 58 4.56 6.82 -3.80
C ALA A 58 4.39 7.06 -2.28
N ALA A 59 3.25 6.64 -1.72
CA ALA A 59 2.93 6.75 -0.30
C ALA A 59 3.33 5.51 0.52
N PHE A 60 4.05 4.55 -0.05
CA PHE A 60 4.46 3.31 0.61
C PHE A 60 5.93 3.35 1.01
N LYS A 61 6.21 3.24 2.32
CA LYS A 61 7.57 3.22 2.87
C LYS A 61 7.74 1.98 3.74
N VAL A 62 8.81 1.23 3.48
CA VAL A 62 9.18 0.04 4.24
C VAL A 62 10.45 0.32 5.03
N ASP A 63 10.33 0.37 6.36
CA ASP A 63 11.45 0.40 7.27
C ASP A 63 11.59 -0.97 7.97
N PRO A 64 12.78 -1.36 8.45
CA PRO A 64 12.97 -2.66 9.11
C PRO A 64 12.04 -2.91 10.32
N SER A 65 11.54 -1.84 10.94
CA SER A 65 10.72 -1.91 12.16
C SER A 65 9.23 -1.70 11.91
N PHE A 66 8.83 -1.07 10.81
CA PHE A 66 7.43 -0.75 10.52
C PHE A 66 7.23 -0.49 9.03
N VAL A 67 6.00 -0.63 8.59
CA VAL A 67 5.56 -0.27 7.23
C VAL A 67 4.64 0.94 7.35
N GLN A 68 4.89 1.96 6.55
CA GLN A 68 4.06 3.16 6.47
C GLN A 68 3.31 3.18 5.14
N ILE A 69 2.00 3.38 5.21
CA ILE A 69 1.10 3.48 4.06
C ILE A 69 0.35 4.81 4.20
N GLY A 70 0.81 5.85 3.49
CA GLY A 70 0.31 7.21 3.64
C GLY A 70 0.54 7.73 5.06
N SER A 71 -0.56 7.97 5.78
CA SER A 71 -0.56 8.39 7.19
C SER A 71 -0.64 7.23 8.19
N SER A 72 -0.88 6.00 7.72
CA SER A 72 -1.05 4.81 8.56
C SER A 72 0.28 4.11 8.79
N PHE A 73 0.50 3.63 10.02
CA PHE A 73 1.68 2.85 10.41
C PHE A 73 1.26 1.43 10.79
N ALA A 74 1.95 0.43 10.24
CA ALA A 74 1.74 -0.98 10.53
C ALA A 74 3.03 -1.62 11.07
N ARG A 75 2.90 -2.44 12.11
CA ARG A 75 4.00 -3.22 12.70
C ARG A 75 3.45 -4.54 13.22
N THR A 76 4.19 -5.61 12.99
CA THR A 76 3.93 -6.93 13.58
C THR A 76 4.84 -7.14 14.79
N ILE A 77 4.28 -7.51 15.93
CA ILE A 77 5.03 -7.79 17.16
C ILE A 77 4.94 -9.29 17.43
N PHE A 78 6.09 -9.94 17.61
CA PHE A 78 6.17 -11.35 17.98
C PHE A 78 6.50 -11.46 19.47
N VAL A 79 5.66 -12.18 20.21
CA VAL A 79 5.86 -12.45 21.65
C VAL A 79 6.37 -13.87 21.83
N VAL A 80 7.62 -14.02 22.25
CA VAL A 80 8.29 -15.33 22.41
C VAL A 80 8.11 -15.96 23.79
N THR A 81 7.78 -15.16 24.81
CA THR A 81 7.71 -15.59 26.21
C THR A 81 6.29 -16.00 26.64
N TYR A 82 5.51 -16.60 25.74
CA TYR A 82 4.15 -17.00 26.06
C TYR A 82 4.14 -18.15 27.10
N PRO A 83 3.48 -17.99 28.26
CA PRO A 83 3.50 -18.99 29.31
C PRO A 83 2.88 -20.33 28.86
N ARG A 84 3.53 -21.45 29.20
CA ARG A 84 2.97 -22.80 28.99
C ARG A 84 1.67 -23.01 29.80
N TYR A 85 1.57 -22.37 30.95
CA TYR A 85 0.41 -22.43 31.83
C TYR A 85 -0.08 -21.01 32.09
N ILE A 86 -1.37 -20.79 31.88
CA ILE A 86 -2.04 -19.50 32.03
C ILE A 86 -3.08 -19.63 33.14
N SER A 87 -3.02 -18.73 34.11
CA SER A 87 -4.03 -18.63 35.16
C SER A 87 -5.29 -17.94 34.65
N VAL A 88 -6.39 -18.09 35.38
CA VAL A 88 -7.63 -17.35 35.09
C VAL A 88 -7.33 -15.84 35.14
N GLY A 89 -7.73 -15.12 34.10
CA GLY A 89 -7.53 -13.67 34.00
C GLY A 89 -6.18 -13.21 33.44
N TRP A 90 -5.32 -14.11 32.96
CA TRP A 90 -4.02 -13.74 32.38
C TRP A 90 -4.11 -12.74 31.22
N SER A 91 -5.18 -12.82 30.40
CA SER A 91 -5.44 -11.94 29.25
C SER A 91 -6.29 -10.71 29.61
N SER A 92 -6.66 -10.55 30.89
CA SER A 92 -7.48 -9.43 31.38
C SER A 92 -6.94 -8.04 30.96
N PRO A 93 -5.62 -7.76 31.01
CA PRO A 93 -5.10 -6.46 30.60
C PRO A 93 -5.32 -6.15 29.12
N ILE A 94 -5.30 -7.18 28.27
CA ILE A 94 -5.53 -7.03 26.83
C ILE A 94 -7.02 -6.76 26.61
N ILE A 95 -7.89 -7.58 27.21
CA ILE A 95 -9.35 -7.47 27.05
C ILE A 95 -9.89 -6.14 27.59
N ASN A 96 -9.30 -5.61 28.66
CA ASN A 96 -9.74 -4.37 29.30
C ASN A 96 -9.10 -3.11 28.69
N LEU A 97 -8.38 -3.22 27.58
CA LEU A 97 -7.80 -2.07 26.91
C LEU A 97 -8.92 -1.17 26.35
N ASN A 98 -8.86 0.13 26.60
CA ASN A 98 -9.88 1.11 26.16
C ASN A 98 -9.78 1.48 24.66
N THR A 99 -9.34 0.53 23.83
CA THR A 99 -9.14 0.73 22.39
C THR A 99 -9.86 -0.40 21.66
N ALA A 100 -10.45 -0.10 20.50
CA ALA A 100 -11.01 -1.13 19.64
C ALA A 100 -9.89 -1.88 18.91
N PHE A 101 -9.85 -3.21 19.00
CA PHE A 101 -8.96 -4.07 18.24
C PHE A 101 -9.60 -5.45 18.06
N ASP A 102 -9.24 -6.13 16.98
CA ASP A 102 -9.73 -7.48 16.66
C ASP A 102 -8.83 -8.55 17.28
N ILE A 103 -9.44 -9.60 17.84
CA ILE A 103 -8.72 -10.73 18.46
C ILE A 103 -9.14 -12.04 17.79
N GLY A 104 -8.17 -12.74 17.19
CA GLY A 104 -8.34 -14.12 16.74
C GLY A 104 -7.73 -15.11 17.74
N MET A 105 -8.53 -16.05 18.26
CA MET A 105 -8.06 -17.08 19.18
C MET A 105 -8.31 -18.47 18.60
N PHE A 106 -7.29 -19.34 18.65
CA PHE A 106 -7.36 -20.72 18.19
C PHE A 106 -7.17 -21.65 19.38
N PHE A 107 -8.25 -22.31 19.80
CA PHE A 107 -8.24 -23.21 20.94
C PHE A 107 -8.21 -24.67 20.49
N TYR A 108 -7.27 -25.44 21.05
CA TYR A 108 -7.22 -26.88 20.89
C TYR A 108 -7.72 -27.52 22.19
N PRO A 109 -8.94 -28.08 22.21
CA PRO A 109 -9.56 -28.53 23.44
C PRO A 109 -8.81 -29.74 24.01
N VAL A 110 -8.63 -29.72 25.33
CA VAL A 110 -8.18 -30.89 26.10
C VAL A 110 -9.41 -31.74 26.42
N LYS A 111 -9.24 -33.06 26.58
CA LYS A 111 -10.33 -34.00 26.88
C LYS A 111 -11.19 -33.51 28.06
N SER A 112 -12.50 -33.37 27.81
CA SER A 112 -13.45 -32.77 28.76
C SER A 112 -13.51 -33.48 30.11
N GLU A 113 -13.28 -34.79 30.16
CA GLU A 113 -13.32 -35.61 31.37
C GLU A 113 -12.31 -35.14 32.44
N ILE A 114 -11.14 -34.67 32.01
CA ILE A 114 -10.09 -34.16 32.90
C ILE A 114 -10.52 -32.81 33.49
N ILE A 115 -11.08 -31.92 32.66
CA ILE A 115 -11.49 -30.57 33.05
C ILE A 115 -12.71 -30.63 33.97
N LEU A 116 -13.72 -31.45 33.64
CA LEU A 116 -14.93 -31.61 34.45
C LEU A 116 -14.61 -32.08 35.87
N LYS A 117 -13.64 -33.00 36.02
CA LYS A 117 -13.18 -33.44 37.35
C LYS A 117 -12.54 -32.30 38.16
N GLN A 118 -11.76 -31.43 37.51
CA GLN A 118 -11.14 -30.27 38.14
C GLN A 118 -12.17 -29.19 38.53
N LEU A 119 -13.10 -28.88 37.63
CA LEU A 119 -14.17 -27.91 37.88
C LEU A 119 -15.10 -28.37 39.00
N LYS A 120 -15.54 -29.64 38.99
CA LYS A 120 -16.36 -30.20 40.06
C LYS A 120 -15.67 -30.11 41.42
N LYS A 121 -14.36 -30.39 41.48
CA LYS A 121 -13.56 -30.23 42.70
C LYS A 121 -13.49 -28.77 43.16
N LYS A 122 -13.29 -27.81 42.23
CA LYS A 122 -13.23 -26.37 42.56
C LYS A 122 -14.57 -25.82 43.04
N VAL A 123 -15.68 -26.24 42.43
CA VAL A 123 -17.03 -25.89 42.86
C VAL A 123 -17.28 -26.41 44.28
N GLY A 124 -16.98 -27.68 44.55
CA GLY A 124 -17.15 -28.23 45.90
C GLY A 124 -16.31 -27.53 46.98
N VAL A 125 -15.09 -27.07 46.64
CA VAL A 125 -14.28 -26.26 47.57
C VAL A 125 -14.91 -24.88 47.82
N LEU A 126 -15.43 -24.23 46.78
CA LEU A 126 -16.12 -22.93 46.93
C LEU A 126 -17.42 -23.08 47.73
N GLU A 127 -18.21 -24.11 47.47
CA GLU A 127 -19.43 -24.40 48.22
C GLU A 127 -19.13 -24.69 49.69
N ALA A 128 -18.12 -25.51 49.97
CA ALA A 128 -17.68 -25.76 51.34
C ALA A 128 -17.19 -24.49 52.06
N GLN A 129 -16.50 -23.61 51.33
CA GLN A 129 -16.08 -22.31 51.85
C GLN A 129 -17.29 -21.42 52.16
N ILE A 130 -18.25 -21.30 51.23
CA ILE A 130 -19.48 -20.51 51.42
C ILE A 130 -20.30 -21.04 52.61
N MET A 131 -20.43 -22.37 52.74
CA MET A 131 -21.11 -22.99 53.88
C MET A 131 -20.38 -22.70 55.19
N GLY A 132 -19.05 -22.85 55.23
CA GLY A 132 -18.26 -22.54 56.42
C GLY A 132 -18.30 -21.05 56.81
N ASP A 133 -18.29 -20.16 55.83
CA ASP A 133 -18.42 -18.72 56.05
C ASP A 133 -19.84 -18.36 56.56
N SER A 134 -20.87 -19.04 56.05
CA SER A 134 -22.25 -18.94 56.54
C SER A 134 -22.42 -19.49 57.97
N GLU A 135 -21.78 -20.60 58.31
CA GLU A 135 -21.81 -21.20 59.66
C GLU A 135 -21.07 -20.35 60.69
N LYS A 136 -19.97 -19.70 60.28
CA LYS A 136 -19.23 -18.75 61.13
C LYS A 136 -19.91 -17.39 61.28
N GLY A 137 -21.06 -17.20 60.63
CA GLY A 137 -21.85 -15.97 60.73
C GLY A 137 -21.14 -14.74 60.18
N ALA A 138 -20.15 -14.90 59.30
CA ALA A 138 -19.52 -13.78 58.61
C ALA A 138 -20.44 -13.36 57.45
N PRO A 139 -21.21 -12.26 57.58
CA PRO A 139 -22.16 -11.88 56.56
C PRO A 139 -21.46 -10.95 55.58
N ARG A 140 -21.41 -11.38 54.32
CA ARG A 140 -21.26 -10.56 53.10
C ARG A 140 -20.06 -9.61 53.02
#